data_AF-A0A7C1JAJ5-F1
#
_entry.id   AF-A0A7C1JAJ5-F1
#
_cell.length_a   1.000
_cell.length_b   1.000
_cell.length_c   1.000
_cell.angle_alpha   90.00
_cell.angle_beta   90.00
_cell.angle_gamma   90.00
#
_symmetry.space_group_name_H-M   'P 1'
#
loop_
_entity.id
_entity.type
_entity.pdbx_description
1 polymer ?
#
loop_
_entity_poly.entity_id
_entity_poly.type
_entity_poly.pdbx_seq_one_letter_code
_entity_poly.pdbx_strand_id
1 'polypeptide(L)'
;MTRSIDLGVARMSQHHAVVLGAAALLSVLLLLLFTRTKLGLAMRASAENPVASQLVGINVGRMRAVSWGLSTALGSLAGLLIAPITLVWPGFMFPVLLYAMTAAVLGGLTSAPGAVLCGVAVGVAENLLGTYTPQDWLGPEMKLPLVLMLLAAVLVARPAGIWGRAPTRKV
;
A
#
# COMPACT_ATOMS: atom_id res chain seq x y z
N MET A 1 -28.82 1.00 11.68
CA MET A 1 -29.74 1.18 10.53
C MET A 1 -28.89 1.33 9.26
N THR A 2 -28.46 0.23 8.67
CA THR A 2 -27.61 0.21 7.46
C THR A 2 -28.50 -0.04 6.24
N ARG A 3 -28.65 0.97 5.38
CA ARG A 3 -29.41 0.86 4.13
C ARG A 3 -28.53 0.11 3.13
N SER A 4 -28.79 -1.18 2.92
CA SER A 4 -28.21 -1.96 1.84
C SER A 4 -28.82 -1.50 0.52
N ILE A 5 -27.96 -1.07 -0.41
CA ILE A 5 -28.36 -0.83 -1.80
C ILE A 5 -28.07 -2.13 -2.53
N ASP A 6 -29.11 -2.89 -2.85
CA ASP A 6 -29.02 -4.17 -3.55
C ASP A 6 -28.72 -3.92 -5.04
N LEU A 7 -27.48 -4.19 -5.45
CA LEU A 7 -27.13 -4.50 -6.83
C LEU A 7 -26.97 -6.02 -6.92
N GLY A 8 -28.05 -6.67 -7.38
CA GLY A 8 -28.33 -8.06 -7.76
C GLY A 8 -27.30 -9.21 -7.71
N VAL A 9 -26.01 -9.00 -7.46
CA VAL A 9 -24.98 -10.05 -7.33
C VAL A 9 -23.92 -9.78 -6.25
N ALA A 10 -23.94 -8.65 -5.55
CA ALA A 10 -23.04 -8.43 -4.41
C ALA A 10 -23.68 -7.49 -3.37
N ARG A 11 -23.91 -7.98 -2.15
CA ARG A 11 -24.25 -7.13 -1.01
C ARG A 11 -23.02 -6.30 -0.61
N MET A 12 -22.71 -5.26 -1.36
CA MET A 12 -21.74 -4.27 -0.90
C MET A 12 -22.37 -3.43 0.19
N SER A 13 -22.02 -3.72 1.45
CA SER A 13 -22.28 -2.84 2.58
C SER A 13 -21.73 -1.45 2.25
N GLN A 14 -22.49 -0.38 2.52
CA GLN A 14 -22.12 1.02 2.23
C GLN A 14 -20.69 1.37 2.67
N HIS A 15 -20.20 0.71 3.71
CA HIS A 15 -18.84 0.84 4.21
C HIS A 15 -17.74 0.42 3.23
N HIS A 16 -17.92 -0.67 2.46
CA HIS A 16 -16.91 -1.11 1.48
C HIS A 16 -16.78 -0.12 0.31
N ALA A 17 -17.91 0.46 -0.11
CA ALA A 17 -17.92 1.49 -1.14
C ALA A 17 -17.19 2.77 -0.67
N VAL A 18 -17.41 3.19 0.59
CA VAL A 18 -16.69 4.32 1.19
C VAL A 18 -15.18 4.05 1.26
N VAL A 19 -14.78 2.85 1.66
CA VAL A 19 -13.37 2.47 1.78
C VAL A 19 -12.67 2.46 0.42
N LEU A 20 -13.29 1.85 -0.59
CA LEU A 20 -12.76 1.84 -1.96
C LEU A 20 -12.69 3.26 -2.54
N GLY A 21 -13.71 4.09 -2.32
CA GLY A 21 -13.74 5.48 -2.76
C GLY A 21 -12.63 6.33 -2.12
N ALA A 22 -12.45 6.21 -0.80
CA ALA A 22 -11.38 6.90 -0.08
C ALA A 22 -9.98 6.40 -0.48
N ALA A 23 -9.79 5.10 -0.65
CA ALA A 23 -8.52 4.53 -1.11
C ALA A 23 -8.16 5.02 -2.52
N ALA A 24 -9.13 5.06 -3.44
CA ALA A 24 -8.95 5.60 -4.79
C ALA A 24 -8.61 7.10 -4.74
N LEU A 25 -9.35 7.88 -3.94
CA LEU A 25 -9.11 9.32 -3.77
C LEU A 25 -7.70 9.61 -3.23
N LEU A 26 -7.29 8.93 -2.16
CA LEU A 26 -5.96 9.08 -1.55
C LEU A 26 -4.85 8.67 -2.53
N SER A 27 -5.06 7.59 -3.29
CA SER A 27 -4.12 7.13 -4.31
C SER A 27 -3.93 8.18 -5.42
N VAL A 28 -5.03 8.75 -5.92
CA VAL A 28 -4.99 9.81 -6.94
C VAL A 28 -4.32 11.07 -6.40
N LEU A 29 -4.66 11.48 -5.17
CA LEU A 29 -4.06 12.66 -4.54
C LEU A 29 -2.55 12.49 -4.36
N LEU A 30 -2.11 11.31 -3.92
CA LEU A 30 -0.70 10.99 -3.76
C LEU A 30 0.03 11.00 -5.10
N LEU A 31 -0.56 10.40 -6.15
CA LEU A 31 0.01 10.42 -7.50
C LEU A 31 0.11 11.84 -8.05
N LEU A 32 -0.91 12.68 -7.85
CA LEU A 32 -0.87 14.09 -8.23
C LEU A 32 0.19 14.85 -7.45
N LEU A 33 0.35 14.60 -6.15
CA LEU A 33 1.41 15.18 -5.33
C LEU A 33 2.79 14.85 -5.93
N PHE A 34 3.05 13.59 -6.26
CA PHE A 34 4.34 13.17 -6.81
C PHE A 34 4.61 13.57 -8.27
N THR A 35 3.56 13.78 -9.08
CA THR A 35 3.69 14.08 -10.51
C THR A 35 3.53 15.56 -10.87
N ARG A 36 2.68 16.30 -10.15
CA ARG A 36 2.32 17.69 -10.49
C ARG A 36 2.91 18.72 -9.53
N THR A 37 3.35 18.35 -8.32
CA THR A 37 3.81 19.35 -7.33
C THR A 37 5.32 19.45 -7.21
N LYS A 38 5.81 20.67 -6.95
CA LYS A 38 7.23 20.96 -6.67
C LYS A 38 7.73 20.22 -5.43
N LEU A 39 6.85 19.99 -4.44
CA LEU A 39 7.15 19.20 -3.25
C LEU A 39 7.49 17.76 -3.61
N GLY A 40 6.65 17.09 -4.41
CA GLY A 40 6.90 15.72 -4.86
C GLY A 40 8.19 15.57 -5.66
N LEU A 41 8.51 16.56 -6.51
CA LEU A 41 9.77 16.60 -7.25
C LEU A 41 10.99 16.76 -6.32
N ALA A 42 10.91 17.69 -5.36
CA ALA A 42 11.98 17.92 -4.38
C ALA A 42 12.21 16.69 -3.47
N MET A 43 11.14 16.00 -3.06
CA MET A 43 11.22 14.77 -2.28
C MET A 43 11.95 13.67 -3.07
N ARG A 44 11.58 13.45 -4.34
CA ARG A 44 12.27 12.47 -5.21
C ARG A 44 13.73 12.84 -5.47
N ALA A 45 14.05 14.11 -5.72
CA ALA A 45 15.42 14.56 -5.90
C ALA A 45 16.27 14.32 -4.65
N SER A 46 15.70 14.62 -3.47
CA SER A 46 16.39 14.39 -2.18
C SER A 46 16.59 12.92 -1.83
N ALA A 47 15.76 12.02 -2.39
CA ALA A 47 15.88 10.57 -2.21
C ALA A 47 16.97 9.96 -3.11
N GLU A 48 17.16 10.50 -4.32
CA GLU A 48 18.22 10.06 -5.25
C GLU A 48 19.61 10.54 -4.83
N ASN A 49 19.76 11.85 -4.58
CA ASN A 49 21.01 12.41 -4.11
C ASN A 49 20.78 13.58 -3.13
N PRO A 50 20.92 13.34 -1.80
CA PRO A 50 20.70 14.36 -0.81
C PRO A 50 21.75 15.46 -0.85
N VAL A 51 23.00 15.14 -1.22
CA VAL A 51 24.10 16.13 -1.29
C VAL A 51 23.87 17.10 -2.44
N ALA A 52 23.58 16.58 -3.64
CA ALA A 52 23.28 17.41 -4.80
C ALA A 52 22.02 18.26 -4.59
N SER A 53 21.00 17.72 -3.92
CA SER A 53 19.77 18.45 -3.60
C SER A 53 20.02 19.63 -2.66
N GLN A 54 20.93 19.50 -1.69
CA GLN A 54 21.30 20.60 -0.79
C GLN A 54 22.01 21.73 -1.54
N LEU A 55 22.82 21.40 -2.55
CA LEU A 55 23.54 22.40 -3.37
C LEU A 55 22.60 23.28 -4.19
N VAL A 56 21.43 22.78 -4.59
CA VAL A 56 20.38 23.57 -5.27
C VAL A 56 19.36 24.19 -4.31
N GLY A 57 19.65 24.22 -3.00
CA GLY A 57 18.84 24.90 -1.99
C GLY A 57 17.65 24.09 -1.45
N ILE A 58 17.56 22.79 -1.73
CA ILE A 58 16.51 21.92 -1.19
C ILE A 58 16.88 21.51 0.25
N ASN A 59 16.03 21.86 1.22
CA ASN A 59 16.21 21.41 2.59
C ASN A 59 15.79 19.93 2.75
N VAL A 60 16.77 19.02 2.68
CA VAL A 60 16.56 17.57 2.81
C VAL A 60 15.95 17.21 4.17
N GLY A 61 16.28 17.93 5.24
CA GLY A 61 15.72 17.70 6.57
C GLY A 61 14.20 17.92 6.60
N ARG A 62 13.72 19.03 6.02
CA ARG A 62 12.27 19.30 5.87
C ARG A 62 11.60 18.26 4.97
N MET A 63 12.23 17.86 3.87
CA MET A 63 11.65 16.86 2.96
C MET A 63 11.49 15.49 3.62
N ARG A 64 12.44 15.09 4.46
CA ARG A 64 12.32 13.87 5.30
C ARG A 64 11.19 13.98 6.31
N ALA A 65 11.06 15.13 6.99
CA ALA A 65 9.97 15.36 7.94
C ALA A 65 8.60 15.29 7.25
N VAL A 66 8.46 15.90 6.07
CA VAL A 66 7.22 15.85 5.27
C VAL A 66 6.92 14.41 4.81
N SER A 67 7.92 13.62 4.38
CA SER A 67 7.68 12.22 3.99
C SER A 67 7.23 11.36 5.15
N TRP A 68 7.78 11.59 6.35
CA TRP A 68 7.38 10.91 7.56
C TRP A 68 5.94 11.29 7.95
N GLY A 69 5.64 12.59 7.99
CA GLY A 69 4.30 13.09 8.30
C GLY A 69 3.24 12.58 7.33
N LEU A 70 3.55 12.53 6.03
CA LEU A 70 2.64 12.00 5.01
C LEU A 70 2.39 10.50 5.20
N SER A 71 3.43 9.72 5.50
CA SER A 71 3.31 8.29 5.78
C SER A 71 2.44 8.02 7.01
N THR A 72 2.66 8.76 8.10
CA THR A 72 1.86 8.63 9.32
C THR A 72 0.40 9.04 9.10
N ALA A 73 0.15 10.11 8.34
CA ALA A 73 -1.21 10.54 8.01
C ALA A 73 -1.96 9.48 7.20
N LEU A 74 -1.32 8.93 6.15
CA LEU A 74 -1.90 7.88 5.33
C LEU A 74 -2.14 6.58 6.12
N GLY A 75 -1.18 6.17 6.94
CA GLY A 75 -1.31 4.99 7.80
C GLY A 75 -2.44 5.13 8.83
N SER A 76 -2.58 6.31 9.43
CA SER A 76 -3.65 6.58 10.40
C SER A 76 -5.04 6.56 9.75
N LEU A 77 -5.16 7.16 8.56
CA LEU A 77 -6.40 7.10 7.78
C LEU A 77 -6.75 5.65 7.39
N ALA A 78 -5.77 4.87 6.92
CA ALA A 78 -5.99 3.47 6.60
C ALA A 78 -6.49 2.66 7.81
N GLY A 79 -5.89 2.87 8.99
CA GLY A 79 -6.33 2.22 10.22
C GLY A 79 -7.76 2.60 10.63
N LEU A 80 -8.13 3.87 10.53
CA LEU A 80 -9.48 4.36 10.82
C LEU A 80 -10.53 3.75 9.88
N LEU A 81 -10.17 3.56 8.61
CA LEU A 81 -11.05 2.95 7.61
C LEU A 81 -11.29 1.46 7.84
N ILE A 82 -10.31 0.74 8.38
CA ILE A 82 -10.38 -0.71 8.62
C ILE A 82 -11.03 -1.04 9.96
N ALA A 83 -10.86 -0.17 10.98
CA ALA A 83 -11.38 -0.36 12.33
C ALA A 83 -12.86 -0.80 12.44
N PRO A 84 -13.83 -0.27 11.66
CA PRO A 84 -15.23 -0.70 11.78
C PRO A 84 -15.54 -2.03 11.07
N ILE A 85 -14.61 -2.58 10.28
CA ILE A 85 -14.82 -3.78 9.46
C ILE A 85 -14.31 -5.03 10.17
N THR A 86 -13.21 -4.88 10.92
CA THR A 86 -12.56 -5.97 11.66
C THR A 86 -12.86 -5.86 13.14
N LEU A 87 -13.05 -6.99 13.82
CA LEU A 87 -13.12 -7.01 15.28
C LEU A 87 -11.83 -6.38 15.84
N VAL A 88 -11.95 -5.38 16.71
CA VAL A 88 -10.77 -4.66 17.21
C VAL A 88 -10.16 -5.46 18.37
N TRP A 89 -9.03 -6.11 18.13
CA TRP A 89 -8.20 -6.74 19.16
C TRP A 89 -6.77 -6.19 19.12
N PRO A 90 -6.01 -6.25 20.24
CA PRO A 90 -4.61 -5.88 20.25
C PRO A 90 -3.81 -6.71 19.23
N GLY A 91 -3.38 -6.09 18.14
CA GLY A 91 -2.60 -6.75 17.08
C GLY A 91 -3.30 -6.96 15.74
N PHE A 92 -4.55 -6.53 15.54
CA PHE A 92 -5.26 -6.69 14.26
C PHE A 92 -4.58 -5.99 13.05
N MET A 93 -3.69 -5.04 13.31
CA MET A 93 -2.90 -4.33 12.29
C MET A 93 -1.63 -5.09 11.85
N PHE A 94 -1.19 -6.11 12.60
CA PHE A 94 0.02 -6.85 12.26
C PHE A 94 -0.08 -7.57 10.89
N PRO A 95 -1.17 -8.29 10.58
CA PRO A 95 -1.38 -8.84 9.24
C PRO A 95 -1.42 -7.76 8.16
N VAL A 96 -2.10 -6.63 8.44
CA VAL A 96 -2.25 -5.50 7.51
C VAL A 96 -0.89 -4.92 7.12
N LEU A 97 0.04 -4.81 8.07
CA LEU A 97 1.40 -4.39 7.81
C LEU A 97 2.12 -5.35 6.86
N LEU A 98 1.95 -6.66 7.05
CA LEU A 98 2.54 -7.69 6.21
C LEU A 98 2.01 -7.60 4.77
N TYR A 99 0.70 -7.43 4.59
CA TYR A 99 0.07 -7.21 3.28
C TYR A 99 0.60 -5.94 2.61
N ALA A 100 0.67 -4.83 3.35
CA ALA A 100 1.15 -3.56 2.85
C ALA A 100 2.62 -3.63 2.41
N MET A 101 3.48 -4.28 3.21
CA MET A 101 4.89 -4.53 2.87
C MET A 101 4.99 -5.39 1.60
N THR A 102 4.20 -6.46 1.51
CA THR A 102 4.17 -7.35 0.33
C THR A 102 3.79 -6.59 -0.92
N ALA A 103 2.71 -5.80 -0.86
CA ALA A 103 2.28 -4.95 -1.96
C ALA A 103 3.34 -3.91 -2.36
N ALA A 104 3.99 -3.26 -1.39
CA ALA A 104 5.02 -2.26 -1.63
C ALA A 104 6.27 -2.85 -2.28
N VAL A 105 6.71 -4.03 -1.82
CA VAL A 105 7.86 -4.76 -2.40
C VAL A 105 7.51 -5.25 -3.80
N LEU A 106 6.33 -5.85 -3.99
CA LEU A 106 5.85 -6.31 -5.29
C LEU A 106 5.81 -5.14 -6.28
N GLY A 107 5.22 -4.01 -5.91
CA GLY A 107 5.12 -2.82 -6.75
C GLY A 107 6.46 -2.12 -7.01
N GLY A 108 7.47 -2.38 -6.18
CA GLY A 108 8.75 -1.70 -6.17
C GLY A 108 8.72 -0.44 -5.30
N LEU A 109 9.62 -0.37 -4.31
CA LEU A 109 9.68 0.71 -3.30
C LEU A 109 9.92 2.11 -3.89
N THR A 110 10.44 2.18 -5.11
CA THR A 110 10.74 3.44 -5.82
C THR A 110 9.60 3.92 -6.72
N SER A 111 8.56 3.10 -6.93
CA SER A 111 7.44 3.39 -7.83
C SER A 111 6.11 3.50 -7.08
N ALA A 112 5.68 4.73 -6.82
CA ALA A 112 4.37 5.02 -6.21
C ALA A 112 3.17 4.39 -6.97
N PRO A 113 3.03 4.51 -8.31
CA PRO A 113 1.91 3.87 -9.01
C PRO A 113 1.99 2.34 -9.00
N GLY A 114 3.20 1.78 -9.02
CA GLY A 114 3.40 0.33 -8.91
C GLY A 114 2.92 -0.22 -7.58
N ALA A 115 3.25 0.46 -6.48
CA ALA A 115 2.81 0.07 -5.13
C ALA A 115 1.28 0.09 -4.97
N VAL A 116 0.59 1.09 -5.54
CA VAL A 116 -0.89 1.18 -5.49
C VAL A 116 -1.55 0.03 -6.24
N LEU A 117 -1.10 -0.24 -7.48
CA LEU A 117 -1.66 -1.32 -8.30
C LEU A 117 -1.46 -2.70 -7.65
N CYS A 118 -0.27 -2.92 -7.09
CA CYS A 118 0.05 -4.14 -6.36
C CYS A 118 -0.75 -4.28 -5.06
N GLY A 119 -1.02 -3.19 -4.34
CA GLY A 119 -1.88 -3.21 -3.15
C GLY A 119 -3.29 -3.69 -3.47
N VAL A 120 -3.88 -3.18 -4.56
CA VAL A 120 -5.19 -3.63 -5.03
C VAL A 120 -5.14 -5.10 -5.46
N ALA A 121 -4.13 -5.50 -6.24
CA ALA A 121 -3.98 -6.88 -6.70
C ALA A 121 -3.83 -7.88 -5.54
N VAL A 122 -3.00 -7.56 -4.54
CA VAL A 122 -2.81 -8.38 -3.34
C VAL A 122 -4.10 -8.47 -2.52
N GLY A 123 -4.84 -7.37 -2.36
CA GLY A 123 -6.13 -7.38 -1.67
C GLY A 123 -7.19 -8.23 -2.38
N VAL A 124 -7.27 -8.13 -3.71
CA VAL A 124 -8.17 -8.98 -4.51
C VAL A 124 -7.76 -10.45 -4.43
N ALA A 125 -6.45 -10.74 -4.52
CA ALA A 125 -5.94 -12.10 -4.38
C ALA A 125 -6.26 -12.69 -3.00
N GLU A 126 -6.10 -11.92 -1.91
CA GLU A 126 -6.46 -12.38 -0.56
C GLU A 126 -7.96 -12.68 -0.44
N ASN A 127 -8.81 -11.82 -1.00
CA ASN A 127 -10.26 -12.00 -0.97
C ASN A 127 -10.69 -13.27 -1.74
N LEU A 128 -10.12 -13.50 -2.93
CA LEU A 128 -10.38 -14.68 -3.73
C LEU A 128 -9.87 -15.95 -3.03
N LEU A 129 -8.62 -15.95 -2.56
CA LEU A 129 -8.03 -17.09 -1.87
C LEU A 129 -8.82 -17.44 -0.61
N GLY A 130 -9.26 -16.44 0.16
CA GLY A 130 -10.12 -16.64 1.32
C GLY A 130 -11.51 -17.20 1.02
N THR A 131 -11.99 -17.06 -0.23
CA THR A 131 -13.30 -17.58 -0.67
C THR A 131 -13.19 -18.98 -1.28
N TYR A 132 -12.07 -19.28 -1.95
CA TYR A 132 -11.88 -20.53 -2.70
C TYR A 132 -11.15 -21.63 -1.93
N THR A 133 -10.50 -21.35 -0.78
CA THR A 133 -9.92 -22.42 0.06
C THR A 133 -10.99 -23.05 0.95
N PRO A 134 -11.30 -24.34 0.80
CA PRO A 134 -12.27 -25.04 1.66
C PRO A 134 -11.82 -25.02 3.13
N GLN A 135 -12.75 -24.70 4.02
CA GLN A 135 -12.56 -24.58 5.48
C GLN A 135 -12.21 -25.91 6.18
N ASP A 136 -12.04 -27.01 5.44
CA ASP A 136 -12.02 -28.37 5.98
C ASP A 136 -10.61 -28.95 6.26
N TRP A 137 -9.52 -28.27 5.87
CA TRP A 137 -8.14 -28.75 6.16
C TRP A 137 -7.16 -27.68 6.66
N LEU A 138 -7.41 -26.39 6.41
CA LEU A 138 -6.51 -25.31 6.80
C LEU A 138 -7.27 -24.27 7.63
N GLY A 139 -6.98 -24.23 8.92
CA GLY A 139 -7.61 -23.27 9.84
C GLY A 139 -7.36 -21.79 9.45
N PRO A 140 -8.13 -20.85 10.03
CA PRO A 140 -8.07 -19.41 9.76
C PRO A 140 -6.68 -18.77 9.91
N GLU A 141 -5.74 -19.48 10.55
CA GLU A 141 -4.41 -19.00 10.90
C GLU A 141 -3.40 -19.03 9.74
N MET A 142 -3.72 -19.70 8.62
CA MET A 142 -2.80 -19.80 7.47
C MET A 142 -2.82 -18.61 6.51
N LYS A 143 -3.64 -17.59 6.76
CA LYS A 143 -3.63 -16.34 5.97
C LYS A 143 -2.26 -15.63 6.02
N LEU A 144 -1.59 -15.64 7.18
CA LEU A 144 -0.26 -15.04 7.36
C LEU A 144 0.85 -15.74 6.56
N PRO A 145 1.05 -17.06 6.69
CA PRO A 145 2.10 -17.76 5.94
C PRO A 145 1.89 -17.72 4.43
N LEU A 146 0.64 -17.64 3.95
CA LEU A 146 0.36 -17.49 2.51
C LEU A 146 0.87 -16.15 1.97
N VAL A 147 0.70 -15.06 2.71
CA VAL A 147 1.21 -13.73 2.34
C VAL A 147 2.72 -13.71 2.36
N LEU A 148 3.32 -14.32 3.38
CA LEU A 148 4.76 -14.44 3.49
C LEU A 148 5.34 -15.27 2.34
N MET A 149 4.67 -16.36 1.94
CA MET A 149 5.03 -17.14 0.76
C MET A 149 4.86 -16.33 -0.53
N LEU A 150 3.82 -15.52 -0.65
CA LEU A 150 3.62 -14.65 -1.81
C LEU A 150 4.72 -13.58 -1.89
N LEU A 151 5.06 -12.93 -0.77
CA LEU A 151 6.20 -12.02 -0.66
C LEU A 151 7.52 -12.71 -1.02
N ALA A 152 7.76 -13.91 -0.50
CA ALA A 152 8.97 -14.68 -0.77
C ALA A 152 9.07 -15.09 -2.24
N ALA A 153 7.99 -15.62 -2.82
CA ALA A 153 7.91 -16.00 -4.24
C ALA A 153 8.18 -14.79 -5.15
N VAL A 154 7.68 -13.61 -4.78
CA VAL A 154 7.90 -12.36 -5.51
C VAL A 154 9.35 -11.90 -5.41
N LEU A 155 9.95 -11.95 -4.23
CA LEU A 155 11.36 -11.59 -4.05
C LEU A 155 12.29 -12.52 -4.85
N VAL A 156 11.97 -13.82 -4.92
CA VAL A 156 12.70 -14.79 -5.74
C VAL A 156 12.52 -14.50 -7.23
N ALA A 157 11.29 -14.21 -7.68
CA ALA A 157 11.01 -13.98 -9.09
C ALA A 157 11.55 -12.63 -9.59
N ARG A 158 11.42 -11.55 -8.80
CA ARG A 158 11.88 -10.19 -9.13
C ARG A 158 12.21 -9.37 -7.87
N PRO A 159 13.48 -9.36 -7.41
CA PRO A 159 13.88 -8.70 -6.17
C PRO A 159 13.74 -7.16 -6.19
N ALA A 160 13.65 -6.55 -7.37
CA ALA A 160 13.43 -5.10 -7.52
C ALA A 160 11.94 -4.70 -7.58
N GLY A 161 11.01 -5.67 -7.55
CA GLY A 161 9.59 -5.45 -7.85
C GLY A 161 9.33 -5.30 -9.37
N ILE A 162 8.06 -5.27 -9.76
CA ILE A 162 7.67 -5.22 -11.19
C ILE A 162 7.92 -3.86 -11.85
N TRP A 163 7.94 -2.76 -11.07
CA TRP A 163 8.18 -1.40 -11.56
C TRP A 163 9.41 -0.70 -10.96
N GLY A 164 10.25 -1.41 -10.20
CA GLY A 164 11.47 -0.85 -9.64
C GLY A 164 12.55 -0.61 -10.70
N ARG A 165 13.10 0.61 -10.75
CA ARG A 165 14.32 0.88 -11.53
C ARG A 165 15.51 0.32 -10.77
N ALA A 166 16.29 -0.55 -11.41
CA ALA A 166 17.58 -0.97 -10.88
C ALA A 166 18.49 0.26 -10.71
N PRO A 167 19.21 0.40 -9.59
CA PRO A 167 20.13 1.51 -9.40
C PRO A 167 21.23 1.41 -10.45
N THR A 168 21.15 2.26 -11.47
CA THR A 168 22.26 2.46 -12.40
C THR A 168 23.35 3.20 -11.64
N ARG A 169 24.23 2.44 -10.99
CA ARG A 169 25.47 2.94 -10.40
C ARG A 169 26.31 3.50 -11.55
N LYS A 170 26.23 4.81 -11.79
CA LYS A 170 27.25 5.51 -12.57
C LYS A 170 28.49 5.60 -11.70
N VAL A 171 29.48 4.78 -12.05
CA VAL A 171 30.87 4.88 -11.61
C VAL A 171 31.49 6.10 -12.28
#